data_AF-A0AA86NHG9-F1
#
_entry.id   AF-A0AA86NHG9-F1
#
_cell.length_a   1.000
_cell.length_b   1.000
_cell.length_c   1.000
_cell.angle_alpha   90.00
_cell.angle_beta   90.00
_cell.angle_gamma   90.00
#
_symmetry.space_group_name_H-M   'P 1'
#
loop_
_entity.id
_entity.type
_entity.pdbx_description
1 polymer ?
#
loop_
_entity_poly.entity_id
_entity_poly.type
_entity_poly.pdbx_seq_one_letter_code
_entity_poly.pdbx_strand_id
1 'polypeptide(L)'
;MQTAFKPYVVHQLKNFIQAQLEVLGLVFSKNSEENSSLEVVKLLSEFRTTVKQIATGELTKVALLKACDDVRDNGLPPFGFQIEDKAGESVVKTINYQEFLKNQQRELLLKQEKEEKVRLQNLEKQKKLEEEMRLAQIPASEMFKSMPEYTEFDANGIPTKMKEGEEIVEVPKSKTKKLQKDQELRKKLNEKYAK
;
A
#
# COMPACT_ATOMS: atom_id res chain seq x y z
N MET A 1 -21.21 -50.37 -39.98
CA MET A 1 -19.88 -49.89 -39.55
C MET A 1 -19.89 -48.62 -38.67
N GLN A 2 -20.99 -47.89 -38.50
CA GLN A 2 -21.02 -46.65 -37.68
C GLN A 2 -21.13 -46.84 -36.16
N THR A 3 -21.46 -48.04 -35.67
CA THR A 3 -21.75 -48.27 -34.25
C THR A 3 -20.52 -48.40 -33.35
N ALA A 4 -19.36 -48.79 -33.89
CA ALA A 4 -18.10 -48.94 -33.14
C ALA A 4 -17.21 -47.68 -33.16
N PHE A 5 -17.48 -46.71 -34.04
CA PHE A 5 -16.64 -45.53 -34.21
C PHE A 5 -16.78 -44.53 -33.05
N LYS A 6 -18.00 -44.32 -32.54
CA LYS A 6 -18.27 -43.46 -31.38
C LYS A 6 -17.52 -43.89 -30.10
N PRO A 7 -17.61 -45.16 -29.64
CA PRO A 7 -16.90 -45.57 -28.43
C PRO A 7 -15.38 -45.53 -28.60
N TYR A 8 -14.87 -45.81 -29.81
CA TYR A 8 -13.44 -45.67 -30.12
C TYR A 8 -12.95 -44.22 -30.00
N VAL A 9 -13.68 -43.26 -30.59
CA VAL A 9 -13.35 -41.83 -30.51
C VAL A 9 -13.41 -41.33 -29.08
N VAL A 10 -14.43 -41.72 -28.31
CA VAL A 10 -14.57 -41.35 -26.89
C VAL A 10 -13.41 -41.92 -26.05
N HIS A 11 -13.01 -43.16 -26.31
CA HIS A 11 -11.87 -43.79 -25.63
C HIS A 11 -10.56 -43.05 -25.94
N GLN A 12 -10.32 -42.70 -27.21
CA GLN A 12 -9.13 -41.95 -27.60
C GLN A 12 -9.11 -40.53 -27.02
N LEU A 13 -10.27 -39.86 -26.95
CA LEU A 13 -10.41 -38.56 -26.30
C LEU A 13 -10.10 -38.65 -24.80
N LYS A 14 -10.61 -39.68 -24.12
CA LYS A 14 -10.32 -39.92 -22.71
C LYS A 14 -8.83 -40.11 -22.46
N ASN A 15 -8.16 -40.92 -23.29
CA ASN A 15 -6.73 -41.16 -23.17
C ASN A 15 -5.91 -39.90 -23.45
N PHE A 16 -6.31 -39.12 -24.45
CA PHE A 16 -5.65 -37.85 -24.75
C PHE A 16 -5.78 -36.87 -23.59
N ILE A 17 -6.99 -36.70 -23.04
CA ILE A 17 -7.23 -35.83 -21.88
C ILE A 17 -6.44 -36.33 -20.67
N GLN A 18 -6.42 -37.64 -20.42
CA GLN A 18 -5.68 -38.22 -19.31
C GLN A 18 -4.17 -37.99 -19.44
N ALA A 19 -3.60 -38.14 -20.65
CA ALA A 19 -2.19 -37.83 -20.90
C ALA A 19 -1.87 -36.34 -20.69
N GLN A 20 -2.77 -35.43 -21.11
CA GLN A 20 -2.59 -34.00 -20.86
C GLN A 20 -2.66 -33.66 -19.37
N LEU A 21 -3.56 -34.31 -18.63
CA LEU A 21 -3.69 -34.14 -17.19
C LEU A 21 -2.47 -34.70 -16.43
N GLU A 22 -1.93 -35.84 -16.86
CA GLU A 22 -0.70 -36.43 -16.32
C GLU A 22 0.52 -35.52 -16.54
N VAL A 23 0.63 -34.88 -17.71
CA VAL A 23 1.66 -33.86 -17.98
C VAL A 23 1.54 -32.66 -17.03
N LEU A 24 0.32 -32.34 -16.60
CA LEU A 24 0.03 -31.28 -15.62
C LEU A 24 0.12 -31.76 -14.16
N GLY A 25 0.52 -33.02 -13.90
CA GLY A 25 0.63 -33.61 -12.56
C GLY A 25 -0.73 -33.93 -11.91
N LEU A 26 -1.82 -33.92 -12.67
CA LEU A 26 -3.17 -34.20 -12.20
C LEU A 26 -3.52 -35.67 -12.42
N VAL A 27 -3.53 -36.47 -11.34
CA VAL A 27 -3.95 -37.88 -11.39
C VAL A 27 -5.45 -37.97 -11.10
N PHE A 28 -6.23 -38.37 -12.10
CA PHE A 28 -7.67 -38.59 -11.92
C PHE A 28 -7.91 -39.93 -11.19
N SER A 29 -8.01 -39.89 -9.86
CA SER A 29 -8.43 -41.05 -9.06
C SER A 29 -9.94 -41.12 -9.01
N LYS A 30 -10.50 -42.31 -9.32
CA LYS A 30 -11.93 -42.59 -9.26
C LYS A 30 -12.39 -42.80 -7.81
N ASN A 31 -12.11 -41.85 -6.91
CA ASN A 31 -12.53 -41.88 -5.52
C ASN A 31 -13.17 -40.53 -5.13
N SER A 32 -14.50 -40.56 -5.04
CA SER A 32 -15.39 -39.73 -4.18
C SER A 32 -15.11 -38.23 -3.97
N GLU A 33 -14.66 -37.48 -4.99
CA GLU A 33 -14.77 -36.00 -5.05
C GLU A 33 -15.11 -35.49 -6.46
N GLU A 34 -16.06 -36.13 -7.16
CA GLU A 34 -16.45 -35.74 -8.53
C GLU A 34 -16.82 -34.25 -8.68
N ASN A 35 -17.31 -33.60 -7.61
CA ASN A 35 -17.69 -32.19 -7.65
C ASN A 35 -16.49 -31.22 -7.67
N SER A 36 -15.40 -31.49 -6.93
CA SER A 36 -14.25 -30.57 -6.83
C SER A 36 -13.47 -30.48 -8.16
N SER A 37 -13.26 -31.64 -8.80
CA SER A 37 -12.59 -31.70 -10.11
C SER A 37 -13.39 -31.02 -11.23
N LEU A 38 -14.72 -31.13 -11.20
CA LEU A 38 -15.58 -30.47 -12.19
C LEU A 38 -15.55 -28.94 -12.06
N GLU A 39 -15.53 -28.42 -10.82
CA GLU A 39 -15.47 -26.98 -10.57
C GLU A 39 -14.12 -26.37 -11.03
N VAL A 40 -13.00 -27.07 -10.82
CA VAL A 40 -11.70 -26.64 -11.35
C VAL A 40 -11.70 -26.63 -12.90
N VAL A 41 -12.30 -27.64 -13.53
CA VAL A 41 -12.44 -27.67 -15.00
C VAL A 41 -13.32 -26.53 -15.52
N LYS A 42 -14.38 -26.14 -14.78
CA LYS A 42 -15.19 -24.95 -15.12
C LYS A 42 -14.37 -23.68 -15.04
N LEU A 43 -13.59 -23.48 -13.97
CA LEU A 43 -12.68 -22.33 -13.82
C LEU A 43 -11.70 -22.24 -15.01
N LEU A 44 -11.10 -23.36 -15.43
CA LEU A 44 -10.21 -23.39 -16.60
C LEU A 44 -10.95 -23.07 -17.91
N SER A 45 -12.21 -23.52 -18.05
CA SER A 45 -13.05 -23.20 -19.21
C SER A 45 -13.40 -21.70 -19.27
N GLU A 46 -13.67 -21.07 -18.13
CA GLU A 46 -13.92 -19.63 -18.00
C GLU A 46 -12.66 -18.81 -18.30
N PHE A 47 -11.51 -19.22 -17.76
CA PHE A 47 -10.22 -18.61 -18.08
C PHE A 47 -9.92 -18.67 -19.58
N ARG A 48 -10.10 -19.84 -20.20
CA ARG A 48 -9.93 -20.01 -21.66
C ARG A 48 -10.86 -19.07 -22.44
N THR A 49 -12.10 -18.92 -22.00
CA THR A 49 -13.08 -18.02 -22.63
C THR A 49 -12.63 -16.57 -22.52
N THR A 50 -12.12 -16.16 -21.35
CA THR A 50 -11.57 -14.82 -21.10
C THR A 50 -10.37 -14.55 -22.00
N VAL A 51 -9.41 -15.48 -22.08
CA VAL A 51 -8.24 -15.37 -22.98
C VAL A 51 -8.68 -15.27 -24.44
N LYS A 52 -9.69 -16.05 -24.86
CA LYS A 52 -10.24 -15.98 -26.22
C LYS A 52 -10.84 -14.60 -26.49
N GLN A 53 -11.60 -14.03 -25.55
CA GLN A 53 -12.18 -12.69 -25.69
C GLN A 53 -11.10 -11.62 -25.81
N ILE A 54 -10.07 -11.67 -24.95
CA ILE A 54 -8.91 -10.76 -25.01
C ILE A 54 -8.22 -10.86 -26.37
N ALA A 55 -8.02 -12.09 -26.87
CA ALA A 55 -7.36 -12.32 -28.17
C ALA A 55 -8.19 -11.87 -29.37
N THR A 56 -9.52 -11.96 -29.31
CA THR A 56 -10.42 -11.49 -30.38
C THR A 56 -10.68 -9.97 -30.36
N GLY A 57 -10.39 -9.31 -29.23
CA GLY A 57 -10.50 -7.87 -29.07
C GLY A 57 -9.13 -7.18 -29.19
N GLU A 58 -8.84 -6.27 -28.27
CA GLU A 58 -7.52 -5.66 -28.14
C GLU A 58 -6.63 -6.51 -27.22
N LEU A 59 -5.70 -7.26 -27.83
CA LEU A 59 -4.75 -8.09 -27.09
C LEU A 59 -3.73 -7.20 -26.37
N THR A 60 -4.03 -6.88 -25.11
CA THR A 60 -3.10 -6.18 -24.24
C THR A 60 -2.42 -7.15 -23.28
N LYS A 61 -1.09 -6.98 -23.12
CA LYS A 61 -0.32 -7.70 -22.10
C LYS A 61 -0.92 -7.53 -20.71
N VAL A 62 -1.44 -6.34 -20.41
CA VAL A 62 -2.07 -6.01 -19.13
C VAL A 62 -3.33 -6.88 -18.89
N ALA A 63 -4.21 -6.99 -19.87
CA ALA A 63 -5.43 -7.81 -19.72
C ALA A 63 -5.11 -9.30 -19.56
N LEU A 64 -4.13 -9.81 -20.31
CA LEU A 64 -3.72 -11.21 -20.21
C LEU A 64 -3.11 -11.53 -18.84
N LEU A 65 -2.19 -10.68 -18.35
CA LEU A 65 -1.59 -10.85 -17.03
C LEU A 65 -2.64 -10.78 -15.92
N LYS A 66 -3.60 -9.84 -16.04
CA LYS A 66 -4.72 -9.75 -15.11
C LYS A 66 -5.56 -11.03 -15.07
N ALA A 67 -5.88 -11.62 -16.23
CA ALA A 67 -6.63 -12.87 -16.29
C ALA A 67 -5.85 -14.03 -15.63
N CYS A 68 -4.53 -14.06 -15.75
CA CYS A 68 -3.69 -15.03 -15.04
C CYS A 68 -3.70 -14.79 -13.52
N ASP A 69 -3.55 -13.54 -13.09
CA ASP A 69 -3.58 -13.15 -11.67
C ASP A 69 -4.95 -13.49 -11.04
N ASP A 70 -6.06 -13.29 -11.75
CA ASP A 70 -7.40 -13.62 -11.26
C ASP A 70 -7.56 -15.12 -10.98
N VAL A 71 -7.06 -15.99 -11.87
CA VAL A 71 -7.05 -17.45 -11.64
C VAL A 71 -6.12 -17.81 -10.48
N ARG A 72 -4.94 -17.18 -10.42
CA ARG A 72 -3.92 -17.44 -9.40
C ARG A 72 -4.41 -17.10 -8.00
N ASP A 73 -4.93 -15.90 -7.83
CA ASP A 73 -5.14 -15.27 -6.52
C ASP A 73 -6.58 -15.48 -6.01
N ASN A 74 -7.55 -15.66 -6.90
CA ASN A 74 -8.97 -15.79 -6.54
C ASN A 74 -9.60 -17.10 -7.01
N GLY A 75 -9.21 -17.62 -8.17
CA GLY A 75 -9.85 -18.80 -8.77
C GLY A 75 -9.48 -20.11 -8.09
N LEU A 76 -8.18 -20.37 -7.92
CA LEU A 76 -7.66 -21.64 -7.38
C LEU A 76 -7.77 -21.81 -5.85
N PRO A 77 -7.61 -20.75 -5.02
CA PRO A 77 -7.62 -20.91 -3.56
C PRO A 77 -8.89 -21.54 -2.96
N PRO A 78 -10.12 -21.25 -3.44
CA PRO A 78 -11.33 -21.93 -2.98
C PRO A 78 -11.30 -23.45 -3.14
N PHE A 79 -10.53 -23.95 -4.12
CA PHE A 79 -10.35 -25.37 -4.39
C PHE A 79 -9.14 -25.96 -3.66
N GLY A 80 -8.50 -25.19 -2.79
CA GLY A 80 -7.35 -25.63 -1.98
C GLY A 80 -6.02 -25.59 -2.72
N PHE A 81 -5.91 -24.82 -3.81
CA PHE A 81 -4.67 -24.69 -4.58
C PHE A 81 -4.18 -23.24 -4.60
N GLN A 82 -2.87 -23.05 -4.48
CA GLN A 82 -2.21 -21.75 -4.63
C GLN A 82 -0.99 -21.92 -5.54
N ILE A 83 -0.75 -20.96 -6.43
CA ILE A 83 0.46 -20.94 -7.25
C ILE A 83 1.43 -19.90 -6.68
N GLU A 84 2.67 -20.32 -6.44
CA GLU A 84 3.79 -19.43 -6.09
C GLU A 84 4.76 -19.31 -7.27
N ASP A 85 4.94 -18.08 -7.76
CA ASP A 85 5.93 -17.79 -8.79
C ASP A 85 7.31 -17.58 -8.15
N LYS A 86 8.23 -18.53 -8.36
CA LYS A 86 9.62 -18.48 -7.88
C LYS A 86 10.58 -18.48 -9.05
N ALA A 87 11.34 -17.39 -9.20
CA ALA A 87 12.54 -17.31 -10.05
C ALA A 87 12.45 -18.05 -11.42
N GLY A 88 11.32 -17.90 -12.12
CA GLY A 88 11.10 -18.51 -13.45
C GLY A 88 10.30 -19.82 -13.47
N GLU A 89 9.87 -20.32 -12.30
CA GLU A 89 9.03 -21.51 -12.16
C GLU A 89 7.78 -21.17 -11.33
N SER A 90 6.63 -21.67 -11.77
CA SER A 90 5.37 -21.57 -11.03
C SER A 90 5.12 -22.89 -10.30
N VAL A 91 5.12 -22.85 -8.96
CA VAL A 91 4.93 -24.05 -8.13
C VAL A 91 3.52 -24.06 -7.55
N VAL A 92 2.79 -25.15 -7.74
CA VAL A 92 1.47 -25.36 -7.14
C VAL A 92 1.62 -25.93 -5.74
N LYS A 93 0.94 -25.34 -4.76
CA LYS A 93 0.82 -25.83 -3.39
C LYS A 93 -0.63 -26.11 -3.03
N THR A 94 -0.84 -27.13 -2.22
CA THR A 94 -2.11 -27.38 -1.56
C THR A 94 -2.21 -26.51 -0.30
N ILE A 95 -3.34 -25.84 -0.14
CA ILE A 95 -3.60 -24.92 0.96
C ILE A 95 -4.95 -25.20 1.62
N ASN A 96 -5.09 -24.81 2.89
CA ASN A 96 -6.39 -24.75 3.53
C ASN A 96 -7.06 -23.41 3.22
N TYR A 97 -8.22 -23.42 2.56
CA TYR A 97 -8.90 -22.19 2.14
C TYR A 97 -9.28 -21.27 3.31
N GLN A 98 -9.67 -21.83 4.47
CA GLN A 98 -10.02 -21.02 5.65
C GLN A 98 -8.81 -20.32 6.24
N GLU A 99 -7.65 -20.99 6.26
CA GLU A 99 -6.40 -20.38 6.68
C GLU A 99 -5.91 -19.33 5.68
N PHE A 100 -6.05 -19.61 4.38
CA PHE A 100 -5.75 -18.66 3.31
C PHE A 100 -6.54 -17.35 3.46
N LEU A 101 -7.86 -17.43 3.68
CA LEU A 101 -8.70 -16.25 3.90
C LEU A 101 -8.26 -15.45 5.13
N LYS A 102 -7.92 -16.12 6.24
CA LYS A 102 -7.41 -15.45 7.45
C LYS A 102 -6.10 -14.73 7.20
N ASN A 103 -5.19 -15.35 6.45
CA ASN A 103 -3.92 -14.74 6.10
C ASN A 103 -4.12 -13.54 5.17
N GLN A 104 -4.98 -13.66 4.15
CA GLN A 104 -5.29 -12.56 3.24
C GLN A 104 -5.93 -11.36 3.98
N GLN A 105 -6.85 -11.63 4.92
CA GLN A 105 -7.45 -10.59 5.75
C GLN A 105 -6.41 -9.91 6.65
N ARG A 106 -5.49 -10.67 7.25
CA ARG A 106 -4.39 -10.11 8.04
C ARG A 106 -3.49 -9.21 7.20
N GLU A 107 -3.13 -9.64 5.99
CA GLU A 107 -2.31 -8.85 5.08
C GLU A 107 -3.03 -7.55 4.65
N LEU A 108 -4.34 -7.62 4.39
CA LEU A 108 -5.14 -6.44 4.08
C LEU A 108 -5.15 -5.44 5.24
N LEU A 109 -5.37 -5.90 6.47
CA LEU A 109 -5.34 -5.04 7.66
C LEU A 109 -3.96 -4.41 7.86
N LEU A 110 -2.87 -5.19 7.73
CA LEU A 110 -1.51 -4.67 7.83
C LEU A 110 -1.19 -3.63 6.75
N LYS A 111 -1.72 -3.82 5.53
CA LYS A 111 -1.57 -2.84 4.45
C LYS A 111 -2.33 -1.56 4.76
N GLN A 112 -3.57 -1.65 5.23
CA GLN A 112 -4.39 -0.51 5.65
C GLN A 112 -3.74 0.27 6.79
N GLU A 113 -3.23 -0.41 7.82
CA GLU A 113 -2.52 0.22 8.94
C GLU A 113 -1.26 0.97 8.48
N LYS A 114 -0.49 0.37 7.55
CA LYS A 114 0.68 1.02 6.96
C LYS A 114 0.29 2.26 6.16
N GLU A 115 -0.74 2.17 5.32
CA GLU A 115 -1.25 3.29 4.53
C GLU A 115 -1.77 4.42 5.42
N GLU A 116 -2.51 4.09 6.48
CA GLU A 116 -2.99 5.08 7.45
C GLU A 116 -1.83 5.74 8.20
N LYS A 117 -0.84 4.97 8.65
CA LYS A 117 0.36 5.52 9.31
C LYS A 117 1.11 6.47 8.39
N VAL A 118 1.30 6.12 7.12
CA VAL A 118 1.93 7.01 6.13
C VAL A 118 1.09 8.28 5.94
N ARG A 119 -0.23 8.15 5.84
CA ARG A 119 -1.14 9.31 5.72
C ARG A 119 -1.04 10.25 6.92
N LEU A 120 -1.05 9.72 8.14
CA LEU A 120 -0.93 10.50 9.38
C LEU A 120 0.44 11.19 9.47
N GLN A 121 1.52 10.49 9.11
CA GLN A 121 2.86 11.09 9.08
C GLN A 121 2.96 12.22 8.05
N ASN A 122 2.35 12.07 6.87
CA ASN A 122 2.33 13.11 5.86
C ASN A 122 1.51 14.33 6.33
N LEU A 123 0.36 14.10 6.98
CA LEU A 123 -0.45 15.17 7.55
C LEU A 123 0.30 15.92 8.66
N GLU A 124 1.02 15.22 9.53
CA GLU A 124 1.83 15.84 10.58
C GLU A 124 2.99 16.66 9.99
N LYS A 125 3.67 16.13 8.97
CA LYS A 125 4.72 16.87 8.25
C LYS A 125 4.17 18.12 7.58
N GLN A 126 2.99 18.03 6.97
CA GLN A 126 2.35 19.18 6.34
C GLN A 126 1.96 20.24 7.36
N LYS A 127 1.36 19.86 8.50
CA LYS A 127 1.04 20.80 9.59
C LYS A 127 2.29 21.49 10.15
N LYS A 128 3.37 20.74 10.37
CA LYS A 128 4.65 21.31 10.83
C LYS A 128 5.23 22.28 9.80
N LEU A 129 5.15 21.94 8.52
CA LEU A 129 5.61 22.81 7.44
C LEU A 129 4.78 24.11 7.37
N GLU A 130 3.45 24.02 7.48
CA GLU A 130 2.55 25.17 7.52
C GLU A 130 2.83 26.07 8.74
N GLU A 131 3.05 25.48 9.91
CA GLU A 131 3.44 26.21 11.11
C GLU A 131 4.81 26.89 10.95
N GLU A 132 5.82 26.17 10.47
CA GLU A 132 7.15 26.71 10.17
C GLU A 132 7.07 27.89 9.19
N MET A 133 6.26 27.77 8.12
CA MET A 133 6.03 28.85 7.16
C MET A 133 5.34 30.05 7.80
N ARG A 134 4.30 29.85 8.60
CA ARG A 134 3.61 30.93 9.31
C ARG A 134 4.55 31.65 10.27
N LEU A 135 5.41 30.90 10.95
CA LEU A 135 6.45 31.47 11.81
C LEU A 135 7.52 32.22 11.01
N ALA A 136 7.91 31.72 9.84
CA ALA A 136 8.85 32.40 8.95
C ALA A 136 8.32 33.69 8.33
N GLN A 137 7.01 33.94 8.31
CA GLN A 137 6.45 35.21 7.83
C GLN A 137 6.71 36.38 8.78
N ILE A 138 6.89 36.12 10.08
CA ILE A 138 7.17 37.16 11.07
C ILE A 138 8.68 37.43 11.10
N PRO A 139 9.14 38.66 10.82
CA PRO A 139 10.56 39.00 10.91
C PRO A 139 11.10 38.73 12.33
N ALA A 140 12.31 38.18 12.43
CA ALA A 140 12.95 37.93 13.73
C ALA A 140 13.08 39.19 14.61
N SER A 141 13.20 40.38 14.02
CA SER A 141 13.23 41.67 14.73
C SER A 141 11.89 42.11 15.32
N GLU A 142 10.79 41.49 14.88
CA GLU A 142 9.42 41.83 15.29
C GLU A 142 8.78 40.75 16.18
N MET A 143 9.37 39.56 16.23
CA MET A 143 8.84 38.40 16.97
C MET A 143 8.51 38.70 18.44
N PHE A 144 9.30 39.53 19.13
CA PHE A 144 9.04 39.86 20.54
C PHE A 144 8.11 41.07 20.71
N LYS A 145 7.94 41.89 19.67
CA LYS A 145 7.05 43.07 19.71
C LYS A 145 5.57 42.68 19.71
N SER A 146 5.24 41.50 19.19
CA SER A 146 3.88 40.95 19.25
C SER A 146 3.52 40.35 20.62
N MET A 147 4.45 40.30 21.58
CA MET A 147 4.21 39.72 22.90
C MET A 147 3.92 40.81 23.94
N PRO A 148 2.81 40.72 24.71
CA PRO A 148 2.39 41.76 25.65
C PRO A 148 3.25 41.84 26.92
N GLU A 149 4.12 40.84 27.13
CA GLU A 149 5.02 40.72 28.27
C GLU A 149 6.25 41.63 28.16
N TYR A 150 6.57 42.16 26.97
CA TYR A 150 7.72 43.04 26.75
C TYR A 150 7.25 44.46 26.40
N THR A 151 7.91 45.46 26.98
CA THR A 151 7.49 46.87 26.88
C THR A 151 8.50 47.75 26.14
N GLU A 152 9.80 47.50 26.33
CA GLU A 152 10.88 48.23 25.66
C GLU A 152 11.84 47.25 24.98
N PHE A 153 12.42 47.68 23.86
CA PHE A 153 13.26 46.87 22.98
C PHE A 153 14.52 47.63 22.56
N ASP A 154 15.61 46.91 22.31
CA ASP A 154 16.84 47.47 21.77
C ASP A 154 16.80 47.67 20.24
N ALA A 155 17.89 48.18 19.65
CA ALA A 155 18.02 48.42 18.21
C ALA A 155 17.91 47.13 17.35
N ASN A 156 18.13 45.96 17.95
CA ASN A 156 18.03 44.66 17.29
C ASN A 156 16.67 43.99 17.53
N GLY A 157 15.74 44.65 18.25
CA GLY A 157 14.43 44.13 18.59
C GLY A 157 14.41 43.17 19.77
N ILE A 158 15.46 43.12 20.59
CA ILE A 158 15.53 42.29 21.81
C ILE A 158 14.90 43.06 22.97
N PRO A 159 13.99 42.45 23.76
CA PRO A 159 13.39 43.08 24.93
C PRO A 159 14.41 43.54 25.98
N THR A 160 14.29 44.78 26.43
CA THR A 160 15.07 45.36 27.54
C THR A 160 14.27 45.44 28.84
N LYS A 161 12.94 45.61 28.73
CA LYS A 161 12.01 45.61 29.87
C LYS A 161 10.87 44.61 29.68
N MET A 162 10.48 43.96 30.76
CA MET A 162 9.35 43.02 30.82
C MET A 162 8.36 43.42 31.90
N LYS A 163 7.10 43.00 31.74
CA LYS A 163 6.06 43.10 32.77
C LYS A 163 6.17 41.92 33.72
N GLU A 164 6.29 42.19 35.01
CA GLU A 164 6.21 41.21 36.09
C GLU A 164 5.07 41.64 37.02
N GLY A 165 3.86 41.13 36.74
CA GLY A 165 2.63 41.65 37.36
C GLY A 165 2.20 42.99 36.76
N GLU A 166 1.93 43.99 37.62
CA GLU A 166 1.63 45.37 37.21
C GLU A 166 2.90 46.23 37.04
N GLU A 167 4.06 45.73 37.45
CA GLU A 167 5.33 46.46 37.41
C GLU A 167 6.15 46.15 36.14
N ILE A 168 6.90 47.14 35.67
CA ILE A 168 7.83 47.01 34.54
C ILE A 168 9.26 46.91 35.10
N VAL A 169 9.91 45.76 34.88
CA VAL A 169 11.25 45.44 35.37
C VAL A 169 12.23 45.21 34.22
N GLU A 170 13.53 45.40 34.47
CA GLU A 170 14.57 45.08 33.49
C GLU A 170 14.67 43.56 33.27
N VAL A 171 14.87 43.14 32.01
CA VAL A 171 14.99 41.73 31.68
C VAL A 171 16.31 41.16 32.26
N PRO A 172 16.26 40.08 33.07
CA PRO A 172 17.47 39.46 33.60
C PRO A 172 18.44 39.01 32.51
N LYS A 173 19.76 39.09 32.77
CA LYS A 173 20.82 38.70 31.83
C LYS A 173 20.71 37.24 31.35
N SER A 174 20.20 36.33 32.19
CA SER A 174 19.96 34.93 31.83
C SER A 174 18.82 34.78 30.81
N LYS A 175 17.73 35.55 30.96
CA LYS A 175 16.61 35.60 30.01
C LYS A 175 17.03 36.27 28.70
N THR A 176 17.81 37.35 28.75
CA THR A 176 18.31 38.06 27.57
C THR A 176 19.08 37.12 26.62
N LYS A 177 19.98 36.28 27.16
CA LYS A 177 20.71 35.28 26.37
C LYS A 177 19.80 34.23 25.73
N LYS A 178 18.67 33.90 26.36
CA LYS A 178 17.68 32.98 25.80
C LYS A 178 16.91 33.65 24.65
N LEU A 179 16.46 34.89 24.84
CA LEU A 179 15.77 35.68 23.81
C LEU A 179 16.65 35.88 22.57
N GLN A 180 17.96 36.13 22.75
CA GLN A 180 18.92 36.20 21.64
C GLN A 180 18.98 34.90 20.84
N LYS A 181 19.07 33.73 21.53
CA LYS A 181 19.08 32.43 20.86
C LYS A 181 17.76 32.14 20.12
N ASP A 182 16.63 32.51 20.72
CA ASP A 182 15.31 32.34 20.11
C ASP A 182 15.18 33.24 18.86
N GLN A 183 15.73 34.45 18.90
CA GLN A 183 15.79 35.36 17.75
C GLN A 183 16.68 34.83 16.62
N GLU A 184 17.86 34.30 16.94
CA GLU A 184 18.76 33.67 15.97
C GLU A 184 18.12 32.45 15.30
N LEU A 185 17.39 31.62 16.07
CA LEU A 185 16.65 30.49 15.54
C LEU A 185 15.55 30.96 14.57
N ARG A 186 14.80 32.01 14.95
CA ARG A 186 13.78 32.62 14.07
C ARG A 186 14.42 33.18 12.81
N LYS A 187 15.57 33.85 12.90
CA LYS A 187 16.29 34.41 11.75
C LYS A 187 16.69 33.32 10.76
N LYS A 188 17.25 32.20 11.24
CA LYS A 188 17.54 31.02 10.40
C LYS A 188 16.28 30.44 9.75
N LEU A 189 15.16 30.44 10.46
CA LEU A 189 13.88 30.01 9.91
C LEU A 189 13.38 30.97 8.83
N ASN A 190 13.42 32.29 9.06
CA ASN A 190 13.09 33.29 8.05
C ASN A 190 13.97 33.11 6.80
N GLU A 191 15.29 32.96 6.96
CA GLU A 191 16.24 32.73 5.86
C GLU A 191 15.96 31.43 5.08
N LYS A 192 15.58 30.34 5.77
CA LYS A 192 15.21 29.05 5.15
C LYS A 192 14.01 29.19 4.20
N TYR A 193 13.07 30.08 4.50
CA TYR A 193 11.82 30.28 3.75
C TYR A 193 11.78 31.58 2.93
N ALA A 194 12.84 32.41 2.94
CA ALA A 194 12.94 33.67 2.21
C ALA A 194 13.28 33.51 0.70
N LYS A 195 12.94 32.38 0.09
CA LYS A 195 13.11 32.13 -1.35
C LYS A 195 11.83 32.41 -2.13
#